data_AF-A0A955SIE0-F1
#
_entry.id   AF-A0A955SIE0-F1
#
_cell.length_a   1.000
_cell.length_b   1.000
_cell.length_c   1.000
_cell.angle_alpha   90.00
_cell.angle_beta   90.00
_cell.angle_gamma   90.00
#
_symmetry.space_group_name_H-M   'P 1'
#
loop_
_entity.id
_entity.type
_entity.pdbx_description
1 polymer ?
#
loop_
_entity_poly.entity_id
_entity_poly.type
_entity_poly.pdbx_seq_one_letter_code
_entity_poly.pdbx_strand_id
1 'polypeptide(L)'
;MYIRVHEGLGQPPDLLRDFEDEKRRFEMAKAEHEKRLAPIPLDILPLEVLKGASIRTTTLVGKKTASLIQTVLERSRVLRPYIDRKLRRIMIPTGFVIYNSDPEFNNAYTKLHKLVIPTGSTEEKGLINKRGFYHPPTDTIHLRPGATIGAAVHEAIHKYASPGFRAVFGGFLDEGVTQYFTDLVLEEQGVAKGKTAYQNQMRCANELVRLFGHDRVAKAYFQHDQNLARDVVRLLNINLGELHKLRKGDTLCKKLRGLRRK
;
A
#
# COMPACT_ATOMS: atom_id res chain seq x y z
N MET A 1 10.60 -76.79 54.93
CA MET A 1 11.02 -75.86 53.85
C MET A 1 9.89 -74.87 53.64
N TYR A 2 9.98 -73.67 54.21
CA TYR A 2 8.92 -72.65 54.13
C TYR A 2 9.16 -71.79 52.89
N ILE A 3 8.21 -71.81 51.95
CA ILE A 3 8.22 -70.94 50.77
C ILE A 3 7.59 -69.61 51.19
N ARG A 4 8.42 -68.56 51.26
CA ARG A 4 7.97 -67.17 51.39
C ARG A 4 7.57 -66.69 50.00
N VAL A 5 6.27 -66.56 49.75
CA VAL A 5 5.76 -65.87 48.56
C VAL A 5 5.78 -64.37 48.88
N HIS A 6 6.66 -63.64 48.20
CA HIS A 6 6.70 -62.17 48.28
C HIS A 6 5.54 -61.61 47.45
N GLU A 7 4.51 -61.11 48.14
CA GLU A 7 3.50 -60.23 47.55
C GLU A 7 4.15 -58.86 47.26
N GLY A 8 4.52 -58.65 45.99
CA GLY A 8 4.90 -57.37 45.44
C GLY A 8 3.94 -56.98 44.33
N LEU A 9 2.66 -56.77 44.66
CA LEU A 9 1.71 -56.15 43.74
C LEU A 9 2.09 -54.67 43.60
N GLY A 10 2.94 -54.38 42.63
CA GLY A 10 3.15 -53.01 42.17
C GLY A 10 1.80 -52.40 41.80
N GLN A 11 1.50 -51.23 42.34
CA GLN A 11 0.29 -50.49 42.01
C GLN A 11 0.18 -50.36 40.48
N PRO A 12 -1.00 -50.62 39.88
CA PRO A 12 -1.18 -50.46 38.45
C PRO A 12 -0.85 -49.01 38.07
N PRO A 13 -0.10 -48.79 36.97
CA PRO A 13 0.21 -47.45 36.51
C PRO A 13 -1.09 -46.65 36.35
N ASP A 14 -1.06 -45.42 36.84
CA ASP A 14 -2.17 -44.47 36.77
C ASP A 14 -2.31 -44.00 35.31
N LEU A 15 -2.93 -44.84 34.49
CA LEU A 15 -3.10 -44.65 33.04
C LEU A 15 -3.74 -43.29 32.69
N LEU A 16 -4.57 -42.75 33.58
CA LEU A 16 -5.18 -41.43 33.43
C LEU A 16 -4.13 -40.33 33.53
N ARG A 17 -3.24 -40.43 34.52
CA ARG A 17 -2.13 -39.50 34.70
C ARG A 17 -1.14 -39.55 33.54
N ASP A 18 -0.81 -40.75 33.07
CA ASP A 18 0.08 -40.92 31.92
C ASP A 18 -0.52 -40.29 30.64
N PHE A 19 -1.81 -40.47 30.41
CA PHE A 19 -2.53 -39.86 29.29
C PHE A 19 -2.57 -38.33 29.38
N GLU A 20 -2.80 -37.76 30.56
CA GLU A 20 -2.80 -36.31 30.77
C GLU A 20 -1.41 -35.70 30.54
N ASP A 21 -0.36 -36.39 30.97
CA ASP A 21 1.02 -35.94 30.79
C ASP A 21 1.45 -36.00 29.32
N GLU A 22 1.04 -37.05 28.60
CA GLU A 22 1.29 -37.16 27.16
C GLU A 22 0.51 -36.11 26.36
N LYS A 23 -0.75 -35.85 26.73
CA LYS A 23 -1.54 -34.75 26.14
C LYS A 23 -0.87 -33.40 26.37
N ARG A 24 -0.34 -33.13 27.57
CA ARG A 24 0.41 -31.89 27.86
C ARG A 24 1.66 -31.78 27.00
N ARG A 25 2.43 -32.86 26.85
CA ARG A 25 3.63 -32.89 25.98
C ARG A 25 3.26 -32.62 24.52
N PHE A 26 2.19 -33.22 24.03
CA PHE A 26 1.70 -32.99 22.67
C PHE A 26 1.29 -31.53 22.45
N GLU A 27 0.50 -30.94 23.34
CA GLU A 27 0.10 -29.52 23.21
C GLU A 27 1.29 -28.57 23.31
N MET A 28 2.28 -28.86 24.17
CA MET A 28 3.52 -28.08 24.24
C MET A 28 4.35 -28.19 22.96
N ALA A 29 4.52 -29.41 22.43
CA ALA A 29 5.26 -29.64 21.19
C ALA A 29 4.55 -28.97 19.99
N LYS A 30 3.22 -29.02 19.95
CA LYS A 30 2.39 -28.32 18.97
C LYS A 30 2.55 -26.81 19.07
N ALA A 31 2.46 -26.23 20.26
CA ALA A 31 2.65 -24.80 20.47
C ALA A 31 4.07 -24.34 20.09
N GLU A 32 5.09 -25.15 20.40
CA GLU A 32 6.48 -24.87 20.00
C GLU A 32 6.64 -24.97 18.48
N HIS A 33 6.03 -25.96 17.84
CA HIS A 33 6.02 -26.10 16.39
C HIS A 33 5.31 -24.93 15.71
N GLU A 34 4.14 -24.53 16.20
CA GLU A 34 3.41 -23.35 15.74
C GLU A 34 4.24 -22.08 15.91
N LYS A 35 4.98 -21.94 17.02
CA LYS A 35 5.90 -20.81 17.25
C LYS A 35 7.09 -20.82 16.29
N ARG A 36 7.61 -21.99 15.92
CA ARG A 36 8.69 -22.13 14.92
C ARG A 36 8.21 -21.84 13.49
N LEU A 37 6.95 -22.15 13.20
CA LEU A 37 6.30 -21.84 11.93
C LEU A 37 5.74 -20.41 11.88
N ALA A 38 5.62 -19.74 13.03
CA ALA A 38 5.15 -18.37 13.08
C ALA A 38 6.06 -17.49 12.22
N PRO A 39 5.49 -16.67 11.31
CA PRO A 39 6.29 -15.80 10.48
C PRO A 39 7.12 -14.87 11.36
N ILE A 40 8.38 -14.68 10.98
CA ILE A 40 9.30 -13.76 11.64
C ILE A 40 8.57 -12.42 11.84
N PRO A 41 8.51 -11.89 13.07
CA PRO A 41 7.89 -10.60 13.32
C PRO A 41 8.45 -9.55 12.37
N LEU A 42 7.59 -8.92 11.58
CA LEU A 42 8.02 -8.01 10.51
C LEU A 42 8.74 -6.75 11.05
N ASP A 43 8.59 -6.46 12.34
CA ASP A 43 9.28 -5.39 13.07
C ASP A 43 10.78 -5.65 13.30
N ILE A 44 11.22 -6.93 13.29
CA ILE A 44 12.65 -7.29 13.40
C ILE A 44 13.35 -7.43 12.04
N LEU A 45 12.62 -7.40 10.93
CA LEU A 45 13.23 -7.40 9.60
C LEU A 45 13.81 -6.02 9.26
N PRO A 46 14.92 -5.96 8.49
CA PRO A 46 15.45 -4.68 8.02
C PRO A 46 14.39 -3.91 7.24
N LEU A 47 14.11 -2.70 7.72
CA LEU A 47 13.14 -1.80 7.11
C LEU A 47 13.67 -1.25 5.79
N GLU A 48 14.96 -0.92 5.71
CA GLU A 48 15.64 -0.27 4.58
C GLU A 48 15.99 -1.24 3.43
N VAL A 49 14.99 -1.91 2.86
CA VAL A 49 15.17 -2.90 1.78
C VAL A 49 15.82 -2.27 0.54
N LEU A 50 15.36 -1.08 0.12
CA LEU A 50 15.90 -0.41 -1.08
C LEU A 50 17.35 0.02 -0.88
N LYS A 51 17.63 0.74 0.22
CA LYS A 51 18.99 1.20 0.53
C LYS A 51 19.94 0.02 0.75
N GLY A 52 19.52 -1.03 1.45
CA GLY A 52 20.30 -2.26 1.62
C GLY A 52 20.63 -2.95 0.28
N ALA A 53 19.75 -2.84 -0.71
CA ALA A 53 19.98 -3.32 -2.07
C ALA A 53 20.74 -2.32 -2.98
N SER A 54 21.24 -1.20 -2.45
CA SER A 54 21.86 -0.11 -3.22
C SER A 54 20.95 0.48 -4.31
N ILE A 55 19.64 0.43 -4.10
CA ILE A 55 18.63 0.93 -5.04
C ILE A 55 18.23 2.35 -4.65
N ARG A 56 18.20 3.24 -5.64
CA ARG A 56 17.77 4.64 -5.48
C ARG A 56 16.40 4.83 -6.13
N THR A 57 15.73 5.93 -5.80
CA THR A 57 14.44 6.27 -6.45
C THR A 57 14.53 6.51 -7.94
N THR A 58 15.72 6.84 -8.45
CA THR A 58 16.02 7.03 -9.86
C THR A 58 16.51 5.76 -10.55
N THR A 59 16.74 4.67 -9.82
CA THR A 59 17.09 3.38 -10.43
C THR A 59 15.97 2.94 -11.36
N LEU A 60 16.31 2.44 -12.55
CA LEU A 60 15.33 1.96 -13.51
C LEU A 60 14.66 0.68 -13.03
N VAL A 61 13.40 0.49 -13.39
CA VAL A 61 12.69 -0.75 -13.09
C VAL A 61 13.24 -1.92 -13.92
N GLY A 62 13.22 -3.11 -13.33
CA GLY A 62 13.64 -4.35 -13.97
C GLY A 62 12.88 -5.56 -13.43
N LYS A 63 13.33 -6.76 -13.82
CA LYS A 63 12.61 -8.02 -13.54
C LYS A 63 12.31 -8.28 -12.06
N LYS A 64 13.17 -7.81 -11.16
CA LYS A 64 13.02 -8.02 -9.69
C LYS A 64 12.24 -6.89 -8.99
N THR A 65 11.89 -5.83 -9.70
CA THR A 65 11.29 -4.62 -9.10
C THR A 65 9.98 -4.92 -8.41
N ALA A 66 9.10 -5.74 -9.02
CA ALA A 66 7.78 -5.97 -8.45
C ALA A 66 7.85 -6.69 -7.08
N SER A 67 8.67 -7.74 -6.95
CA SER A 67 8.88 -8.45 -5.69
C SER A 67 9.57 -7.59 -4.63
N LEU A 68 10.49 -6.72 -5.07
CA LEU A 68 11.12 -5.75 -4.18
C LEU A 68 10.10 -4.76 -3.61
N ILE A 69 9.23 -4.20 -4.47
CA ILE A 69 8.17 -3.29 -4.04
C ILE A 69 7.18 -3.99 -3.11
N GLN A 70 6.79 -5.24 -3.40
CA GLN A 70 5.98 -6.03 -2.48
C GLN A 70 6.61 -6.07 -1.08
N THR A 71 7.90 -6.40 -1.01
CA THR A 71 8.64 -6.49 0.26
C THR A 71 8.68 -5.14 0.98
N VAL A 72 8.90 -4.04 0.25
CA VAL A 72 8.89 -2.67 0.80
C VAL A 72 7.53 -2.35 1.43
N LEU A 73 6.44 -2.61 0.72
CA LEU A 73 5.08 -2.28 1.20
C LEU A 73 4.65 -3.18 2.36
N GLU A 74 5.02 -4.46 2.33
CA GLU A 74 4.78 -5.42 3.42
C GLU A 74 5.50 -5.04 4.71
N ARG A 75 6.65 -4.39 4.61
CA ARG A 75 7.45 -3.96 5.77
C ARG A 75 7.15 -2.53 6.20
N SER A 76 6.39 -1.77 5.41
CA SER A 76 6.22 -0.35 5.65
C SER A 76 5.43 -0.06 6.94
N ARG A 77 6.06 0.57 7.92
CA ARG A 77 5.40 0.92 9.19
C ARG A 77 4.40 2.04 8.97
N VAL A 78 4.67 2.94 8.02
CA VAL A 78 3.76 4.02 7.62
C VAL A 78 2.46 3.48 7.02
N LEU A 79 2.52 2.46 6.15
CA LEU A 79 1.33 2.00 5.44
C LEU A 79 0.58 0.88 6.14
N ARG A 80 1.28 -0.04 6.80
CA ARG A 80 0.69 -1.27 7.35
C ARG A 80 -0.55 -1.07 8.21
N PRO A 81 -0.63 -0.07 9.11
CA PRO A 81 -1.85 0.17 9.88
C PRO A 81 -3.11 0.35 9.01
N TYR A 82 -2.93 0.79 7.76
CA TYR A 82 -4.00 1.09 6.83
C TYR A 82 -4.23 0.01 5.77
N ILE A 83 -3.19 -0.75 5.41
CA ILE A 83 -3.24 -1.72 4.29
C ILE A 83 -3.06 -3.20 4.68
N ASP A 84 -2.85 -3.55 5.96
CA ASP A 84 -2.53 -4.94 6.38
C ASP A 84 -3.53 -5.98 5.86
N ARG A 85 -4.83 -5.69 5.94
CA ARG A 85 -5.88 -6.56 5.41
C ARG A 85 -5.80 -6.77 3.89
N LYS A 86 -5.27 -5.78 3.16
CA LYS A 86 -5.10 -5.82 1.70
C LYS A 86 -3.82 -6.54 1.29
N LEU A 87 -2.74 -6.46 2.10
CA LEU A 87 -1.46 -7.13 1.81
C LEU A 87 -1.63 -8.65 1.60
N ARG A 88 -2.59 -9.27 2.27
CA ARG A 88 -2.88 -10.72 2.11
C ARG A 88 -3.58 -11.09 0.80
N ARG A 89 -4.09 -10.10 0.05
CA ARG A 89 -4.93 -10.29 -1.14
C ARG A 89 -4.32 -9.66 -2.39
N ILE A 90 -3.61 -8.56 -2.21
CA ILE A 90 -2.98 -7.80 -3.28
C ILE A 90 -1.52 -8.21 -3.37
N MET A 91 -1.16 -8.75 -4.52
CA MET A 91 0.23 -9.05 -4.87
C MET A 91 0.69 -8.07 -5.95
N ILE A 92 1.74 -7.32 -5.67
CA ILE A 92 2.36 -6.40 -6.63
C ILE A 92 2.93 -7.14 -7.85
N PRO A 93 3.61 -8.29 -7.74
CA PRO A 93 4.11 -9.03 -8.90
C PRO A 93 3.02 -9.43 -9.90
N THR A 94 1.81 -9.68 -9.41
CA THR A 94 0.67 -10.02 -10.26
C THR A 94 0.20 -8.77 -11.02
N GLY A 95 0.24 -8.84 -12.35
CA GLY A 95 -0.19 -7.74 -13.22
C GLY A 95 0.83 -6.59 -13.34
N PHE A 96 2.10 -6.83 -13.03
CA PHE A 96 3.17 -5.84 -13.17
C PHE A 96 3.82 -5.91 -14.56
N VAL A 97 3.56 -4.91 -15.40
CA VAL A 97 3.98 -4.88 -16.80
C VAL A 97 4.97 -3.73 -17.03
N ILE A 98 6.15 -4.07 -17.56
CA ILE A 98 7.15 -3.11 -18.03
C ILE A 98 7.17 -3.21 -19.56
N TYR A 99 6.90 -2.11 -20.24
CA TYR A 99 6.88 -2.07 -21.69
C TYR A 99 8.28 -1.89 -22.28
N ASN A 100 8.47 -2.34 -23.53
CA ASN A 100 9.75 -2.21 -24.21
C ASN A 100 9.87 -0.92 -25.03
N SER A 101 8.74 -0.31 -25.39
CA SER A 101 8.71 0.94 -26.15
C SER A 101 7.59 1.90 -25.72
N ASP A 102 7.78 3.19 -25.99
CA ASP A 102 6.76 4.21 -25.74
C ASP A 102 5.46 3.99 -26.53
N PRO A 103 5.49 3.58 -27.82
CA PRO A 103 4.29 3.23 -28.56
C PRO A 103 3.49 2.09 -27.91
N GLU A 104 4.13 1.03 -27.42
CA GLU A 104 3.44 -0.07 -26.74
C GLU A 104 2.74 0.41 -25.46
N PHE A 105 3.45 1.18 -24.63
CA PHE A 105 2.87 1.76 -23.42
C PHE A 105 1.68 2.68 -23.73
N ASN A 106 1.84 3.56 -24.72
CA ASN A 106 0.79 4.49 -25.14
C ASN A 106 -0.45 3.74 -25.65
N ASN A 107 -0.25 2.72 -26.48
CA ASN A 107 -1.33 1.87 -27.00
C ASN A 107 -2.05 1.11 -25.88
N ALA A 108 -1.32 0.55 -24.91
CA ALA A 108 -1.93 -0.08 -23.76
C ALA A 108 -2.75 0.91 -22.92
N TYR A 109 -2.23 2.12 -22.71
CA TYR A 109 -2.93 3.16 -21.97
C TYR A 109 -4.27 3.54 -22.64
N THR A 110 -4.25 3.85 -23.93
CA THR A 110 -5.46 4.24 -24.67
C THR A 110 -6.46 3.09 -24.77
N LYS A 111 -5.99 1.87 -25.07
CA LYS A 111 -6.83 0.68 -25.16
C LYS A 111 -7.53 0.36 -23.84
N LEU A 112 -6.79 0.34 -22.72
CA LEU A 112 -7.36 0.00 -21.41
C LEU A 112 -8.35 1.07 -20.93
N HIS A 113 -8.07 2.35 -21.18
CA HIS A 113 -8.96 3.45 -20.79
C HIS A 113 -10.05 3.76 -21.82
N LYS A 114 -10.10 3.03 -22.95
CA LYS A 114 -11.04 3.24 -24.06
C LYS A 114 -11.01 4.68 -24.58
N LEU A 115 -9.81 5.25 -24.69
CA LEU A 115 -9.59 6.62 -25.13
C LEU A 115 -9.26 6.68 -26.62
N VAL A 116 -9.85 7.66 -27.30
CA VAL A 116 -9.38 8.14 -28.60
C VAL A 116 -8.66 9.46 -28.34
N ILE A 117 -7.35 9.48 -28.52
CA ILE A 117 -6.53 10.68 -28.30
C ILE A 117 -6.21 11.29 -29.67
N PRO A 118 -6.75 12.47 -30.01
CA PRO A 118 -6.40 13.14 -31.26
C PRO A 118 -4.92 13.52 -31.29
N THR A 119 -4.28 13.37 -32.45
CA THR A 119 -2.90 13.82 -32.68
C THR A 119 -2.80 15.34 -32.44
N GLY A 120 -1.76 15.77 -31.72
CA GLY A 120 -1.48 17.15 -31.34
C GLY A 120 -2.25 17.65 -30.11
N SER A 121 -3.15 16.83 -29.54
CA SER A 121 -3.97 17.20 -28.38
C SER A 121 -3.16 17.42 -27.10
N THR A 122 -3.78 18.09 -26.12
CA THR A 122 -3.17 18.29 -24.80
C THR A 122 -3.02 16.97 -24.06
N GLU A 123 -3.96 16.06 -24.29
CA GLU A 123 -4.01 14.69 -23.80
C GLU A 123 -2.82 13.86 -24.31
N GLU A 124 -2.49 13.97 -25.61
CA GLU A 124 -1.31 13.33 -26.18
C GLU A 124 -0.02 13.86 -25.53
N LYS A 125 0.11 15.19 -25.39
CA LYS A 125 1.26 15.80 -24.72
C LYS A 125 1.37 15.39 -23.25
N GLY A 126 0.23 15.23 -22.57
CA GLY A 126 0.17 14.74 -21.19
C GLY A 126 0.66 13.30 -21.07
N LEU A 127 0.38 12.46 -22.07
CA LEU A 127 0.80 11.05 -22.07
C LEU A 127 2.33 10.89 -22.10
N ILE A 128 3.04 11.76 -22.82
CA ILE A 128 4.51 11.75 -22.91
C ILE A 128 5.18 11.83 -21.52
N ASN A 129 4.59 12.58 -20.61
CA ASN A 129 5.12 12.77 -19.26
C ASN A 129 4.72 11.67 -18.28
N LYS A 130 3.82 10.77 -18.67
CA LYS A 130 3.31 9.70 -17.82
C LYS A 130 4.30 8.54 -17.76
N ARG A 131 4.87 8.26 -16.59
CA ARG A 131 5.86 7.18 -16.40
C ARG A 131 5.24 5.82 -16.06
N GLY A 132 4.01 5.80 -15.57
CA GLY A 132 3.29 4.59 -15.27
C GLY A 132 1.81 4.85 -15.06
N PHE A 133 1.04 3.79 -14.89
CA PHE A 133 -0.32 3.84 -14.38
C PHE A 133 -0.73 2.52 -13.75
N TYR A 134 -1.47 2.60 -12.65
CA TYR A 134 -2.32 1.52 -12.20
C TYR A 134 -3.68 1.54 -12.94
N HIS A 135 -4.15 0.38 -13.37
CA HIS A 135 -5.46 0.19 -14.01
C HIS A 135 -6.36 -0.67 -13.12
N PRO A 136 -7.27 -0.06 -12.32
CA PRO A 136 -8.11 -0.78 -11.36
C PRO A 136 -8.97 -1.91 -11.96
N PRO A 137 -9.61 -1.76 -13.14
CA PRO A 137 -10.47 -2.81 -13.67
C PRO A 137 -9.76 -4.14 -13.96
N THR A 138 -8.46 -4.11 -14.26
CA THR A 138 -7.67 -5.33 -14.53
C THR A 138 -6.62 -5.61 -13.46
N ASP A 139 -6.62 -4.84 -12.36
CA ASP A 139 -5.65 -4.94 -11.25
C ASP A 139 -4.17 -4.96 -11.69
N THR A 140 -3.83 -4.18 -12.71
CA THR A 140 -2.50 -4.20 -13.36
C THR A 140 -1.77 -2.87 -13.25
N ILE A 141 -0.47 -2.92 -12.99
CA ILE A 141 0.46 -1.80 -13.02
C ILE A 141 1.22 -1.82 -14.34
N HIS A 142 1.24 -0.69 -15.04
CA HIS A 142 1.83 -0.53 -16.35
C HIS A 142 2.91 0.54 -16.29
N LEU A 143 4.14 0.21 -16.68
CA LEU A 143 5.28 1.12 -16.59
C LEU A 143 5.92 1.37 -17.95
N ARG A 144 6.12 2.65 -18.27
CA ARG A 144 6.80 3.10 -19.49
C ARG A 144 8.27 2.63 -19.49
N PRO A 145 8.91 2.41 -20.65
CA PRO A 145 10.36 2.23 -20.70
C PRO A 145 11.09 3.34 -19.94
N GLY A 146 12.10 2.96 -19.16
CA GLY A 146 12.86 3.90 -18.33
C GLY A 146 12.10 4.45 -17.12
N ALA A 147 10.95 3.87 -16.75
CA ALA A 147 10.33 4.17 -15.46
C ALA A 147 11.30 3.85 -14.31
N THR A 148 11.23 4.64 -13.24
CA THR A 148 12.10 4.48 -12.09
C THR A 148 11.40 3.77 -10.94
N ILE A 149 12.16 3.32 -9.94
CA ILE A 149 11.62 2.73 -8.70
C ILE A 149 10.63 3.68 -8.02
N GLY A 150 10.91 4.98 -7.96
CA GLY A 150 9.98 5.95 -7.37
C GLY A 150 8.62 5.97 -8.07
N ALA A 151 8.60 5.93 -9.41
CA ALA A 151 7.37 5.86 -10.19
C ALA A 151 6.64 4.52 -9.96
N ALA A 152 7.38 3.41 -9.90
CA ALA A 152 6.78 2.10 -9.67
C ALA A 152 6.16 1.96 -8.26
N VAL A 153 6.81 2.52 -7.23
CA VAL A 153 6.25 2.57 -5.87
C VAL A 153 4.98 3.43 -5.86
N HIS A 154 4.96 4.55 -6.59
CA HIS A 154 3.77 5.40 -6.74
C HIS A 154 2.59 4.62 -7.30
N GLU A 155 2.77 3.92 -8.43
CA GLU A 155 1.69 3.11 -9.02
C GLU A 155 1.29 1.93 -8.13
N ALA A 156 2.24 1.35 -7.39
CA ALA A 156 1.94 0.29 -6.43
C ALA A 156 1.08 0.79 -5.27
N ILE A 157 1.26 2.03 -4.81
CA ILE A 157 0.41 2.63 -3.76
C ILE A 157 -1.01 2.85 -4.27
N HIS A 158 -1.18 3.28 -5.52
CA HIS A 158 -2.51 3.35 -6.16
C HIS A 158 -3.25 2.02 -6.11
N LYS A 159 -2.56 0.88 -6.24
CA LYS A 159 -3.15 -0.46 -6.13
C LYS A 159 -3.83 -0.71 -4.77
N TYR A 160 -3.33 -0.08 -3.70
CA TYR A 160 -3.93 -0.16 -2.37
C TYR A 160 -4.97 0.94 -2.08
N ALA A 161 -5.13 1.92 -2.97
CA ALA A 161 -6.09 3.00 -2.77
C ALA A 161 -7.53 2.49 -2.77
N SER A 162 -8.40 3.17 -2.04
CA SER A 162 -9.84 2.98 -2.09
C SER A 162 -10.39 3.67 -3.34
N PRO A 163 -11.15 2.97 -4.21
CA PRO A 163 -11.81 3.61 -5.35
C PRO A 163 -12.70 4.79 -4.95
N GLY A 164 -13.25 4.77 -3.74
CA GLY A 164 -14.09 5.84 -3.22
C GLY A 164 -13.34 7.14 -2.93
N PHE A 165 -12.04 7.09 -2.63
CA PHE A 165 -11.26 8.30 -2.39
C PHE A 165 -11.23 9.16 -3.65
N ARG A 166 -10.80 8.58 -4.78
CA ARG A 166 -10.82 9.26 -6.08
C ARG A 166 -12.23 9.68 -6.51
N ALA A 167 -13.25 8.88 -6.20
CA ALA A 167 -14.64 9.25 -6.51
C ALA A 167 -15.09 10.52 -5.77
N VAL A 168 -14.71 10.68 -4.51
CA VAL A 168 -15.07 11.84 -3.68
C VAL A 168 -14.18 13.05 -3.98
N PHE A 169 -12.86 12.86 -3.96
CA PHE A 169 -11.86 13.94 -3.97
C PHE A 169 -11.25 14.22 -5.34
N GLY A 170 -11.50 13.36 -6.33
CA GLY A 170 -11.05 13.54 -7.70
C GLY A 170 -9.59 13.18 -7.91
N GLY A 171 -9.21 13.04 -9.18
CA GLY A 171 -7.88 12.57 -9.56
C GLY A 171 -6.74 13.49 -9.11
N PHE A 172 -6.96 14.81 -9.04
CA PHE A 172 -5.90 15.74 -8.66
C PHE A 172 -5.40 15.53 -7.23
N LEU A 173 -6.32 15.41 -6.27
CA LEU A 173 -5.96 15.16 -4.88
C LEU A 173 -5.52 13.71 -4.67
N ASP A 174 -6.15 12.76 -5.39
CA ASP A 174 -5.76 11.36 -5.42
C ASP A 174 -4.27 11.18 -5.76
N GLU A 175 -3.77 11.70 -6.90
CA GLU A 175 -2.33 11.65 -7.25
C GLU A 175 -1.43 12.31 -6.18
N GLY A 176 -1.91 13.40 -5.56
CA GLY A 176 -1.17 14.10 -4.51
C GLY A 176 -1.04 13.26 -3.25
N VAL A 177 -2.10 12.58 -2.83
CA VAL A 177 -2.08 11.70 -1.67
C VAL A 177 -1.29 10.43 -1.97
N THR A 178 -1.40 9.87 -3.17
CA THR A 178 -0.52 8.78 -3.63
C THR A 178 0.94 9.17 -3.48
N GLN A 179 1.32 10.35 -4.01
CA GLN A 179 2.69 10.81 -3.93
C GLN A 179 3.14 11.12 -2.49
N TYR A 180 2.26 11.65 -1.65
CA TYR A 180 2.55 11.86 -0.22
C TYR A 180 2.94 10.54 0.46
N PHE A 181 2.15 9.49 0.29
CA PHE A 181 2.48 8.17 0.85
C PHE A 181 3.69 7.53 0.18
N THR A 182 3.89 7.77 -1.12
CA THR A 182 5.08 7.33 -1.86
C THR A 182 6.34 7.89 -1.22
N ASP A 183 6.36 9.20 -0.95
CA ASP A 183 7.51 9.86 -0.36
C ASP A 183 7.80 9.34 1.06
N LEU A 184 6.77 9.11 1.87
CA LEU A 184 6.95 8.54 3.21
C LEU A 184 7.54 7.12 3.17
N VAL A 185 7.05 6.26 2.27
CA VAL A 185 7.62 4.91 2.09
C VAL A 185 9.07 5.01 1.65
N LEU A 186 9.38 5.88 0.69
CA LEU A 186 10.75 6.03 0.18
C LEU A 186 11.72 6.57 1.26
N GLU A 187 11.28 7.54 2.06
CA GLU A 187 12.03 8.03 3.22
C GLU A 187 12.28 6.91 4.24
N GLU A 188 11.26 6.11 4.54
CA GLU A 188 11.36 4.95 5.44
C GLU A 188 12.35 3.89 4.92
N GLN A 189 12.51 3.79 3.60
CA GLN A 189 13.50 2.93 2.95
C GLN A 189 14.92 3.53 2.91
N GLY A 190 15.13 4.72 3.48
CA GLY A 190 16.41 5.40 3.51
C GLY A 190 16.84 5.96 2.15
N VAL A 191 15.90 6.21 1.24
CA VAL A 191 16.17 6.78 -0.09
C VAL A 191 15.50 8.14 -0.26
N ALA A 192 16.01 8.95 -1.18
CA ALA A 192 15.43 10.27 -1.45
C ALA A 192 13.99 10.18 -1.94
N LYS A 193 13.16 11.21 -1.72
CA LYS A 193 11.79 11.31 -2.26
C LYS A 193 11.74 11.14 -3.77
N GLY A 194 10.57 10.78 -4.29
CA GLY A 194 10.35 10.71 -5.73
C GLY A 194 10.52 12.10 -6.36
N LYS A 195 11.16 12.19 -7.53
CA LYS A 195 11.07 13.41 -8.36
C LYS A 195 9.74 13.41 -9.08
N THR A 196 8.96 14.48 -8.95
CA THR A 196 7.56 14.48 -9.39
C THR A 196 7.17 15.79 -10.07
N ALA A 197 6.35 15.68 -11.10
CA ALA A 197 5.64 16.81 -11.70
C ALA A 197 4.41 17.24 -10.88
N TYR A 198 4.16 16.57 -9.74
CA TYR A 198 2.94 16.69 -8.94
C TYR A 198 3.02 17.77 -7.86
N GLN A 199 3.84 18.82 -8.04
CA GLN A 199 4.09 19.82 -6.99
C GLN A 199 2.79 20.49 -6.49
N ASN A 200 1.83 20.74 -7.38
CA ASN A 200 0.56 21.35 -7.00
C ASN A 200 -0.35 20.37 -6.24
N GLN A 201 -0.37 19.11 -6.67
CA GLN A 201 -1.12 18.03 -6.05
C GLN A 201 -0.56 17.73 -4.66
N MET A 202 0.77 17.63 -4.54
CA MET A 202 1.48 17.46 -3.27
C MET A 202 1.21 18.60 -2.29
N ARG A 203 1.24 19.85 -2.76
CA ARG A 203 0.85 21.00 -1.92
C ARG A 203 -0.58 20.86 -1.39
N CYS A 204 -1.49 20.33 -2.19
CA CYS A 204 -2.86 20.09 -1.74
C CYS A 204 -2.96 18.94 -0.73
N ALA A 205 -2.30 17.81 -1.00
CA ALA A 205 -2.28 16.67 -0.09
C ALA A 205 -1.66 17.04 1.26
N ASN A 206 -0.54 17.75 1.26
CA ASN A 206 0.08 18.26 2.49
C ASN A 206 -0.84 19.21 3.26
N GLU A 207 -1.59 20.07 2.58
CA GLU A 207 -2.56 20.96 3.23
C GLU A 207 -3.72 20.16 3.85
N LEU A 208 -4.21 19.13 3.16
CA LEU A 208 -5.24 18.23 3.69
C LEU A 208 -4.74 17.48 4.93
N VAL A 209 -3.54 16.90 4.87
CA VAL A 209 -2.90 16.22 6.01
C VAL A 209 -2.68 17.19 7.17
N ARG A 210 -2.27 18.42 6.89
CA ARG A 210 -2.09 19.45 7.93
C ARG A 210 -3.39 19.81 8.64
N LEU A 211 -4.51 19.88 7.92
CA LEU A 211 -5.81 20.26 8.48
C LEU A 211 -6.49 19.12 9.24
N PHE A 212 -6.37 17.88 8.76
CA PHE A 212 -7.15 16.74 9.28
C PHE A 212 -6.32 15.65 9.92
N GLY A 213 -4.99 15.74 9.84
CA GLY A 213 -4.06 14.74 10.36
C GLY A 213 -3.80 13.57 9.38
N HIS A 214 -2.62 12.98 9.52
CA HIS A 214 -2.18 11.84 8.70
C HIS A 214 -3.14 10.65 8.77
N ASP A 215 -3.53 10.21 9.97
CA ASP A 215 -4.38 9.04 10.18
C ASP A 215 -5.74 9.19 9.48
N ARG A 216 -6.36 10.38 9.57
CA ARG A 216 -7.64 10.65 8.92
C ARG A 216 -7.54 10.55 7.40
N VAL A 217 -6.47 11.10 6.82
CA VAL A 217 -6.22 11.02 5.37
C VAL A 217 -5.92 9.59 4.94
N ALA A 218 -5.09 8.86 5.69
CA ALA A 218 -4.73 7.48 5.40
C ALA A 218 -5.96 6.55 5.43
N LYS A 219 -6.83 6.66 6.44
CA LYS A 219 -8.07 5.88 6.54
C LYS A 219 -9.04 6.18 5.39
N ALA A 220 -9.20 7.46 5.02
CA ALA A 220 -10.01 7.80 3.87
C ALA A 220 -9.44 7.20 2.57
N TYR A 221 -8.13 7.35 2.38
CA TYR A 221 -7.42 6.94 1.16
C TYR A 221 -7.35 5.43 1.00
N PHE A 222 -6.94 4.68 2.02
CA PHE A 222 -6.76 3.23 1.93
C PHE A 222 -7.99 2.43 2.36
N GLN A 223 -8.80 2.92 3.29
CA GLN A 223 -9.85 2.13 3.95
C GLN A 223 -11.28 2.56 3.60
N HIS A 224 -11.46 3.54 2.70
CA HIS A 224 -12.78 4.07 2.35
C HIS A 224 -13.49 4.76 3.53
N ASP A 225 -12.76 5.27 4.52
CA ASP A 225 -13.38 6.01 5.62
C ASP A 225 -13.94 7.36 5.12
N GLN A 226 -15.25 7.55 5.28
CA GLN A 226 -15.99 8.74 4.85
C GLN A 226 -15.86 9.93 5.81
N ASN A 227 -15.24 9.75 6.99
CA ASN A 227 -15.11 10.80 7.99
C ASN A 227 -14.35 12.01 7.49
N LEU A 228 -13.29 11.82 6.67
CA LEU A 228 -12.56 12.93 6.07
C LEU A 228 -13.46 13.80 5.19
N ALA A 229 -14.31 13.17 4.36
CA ALA A 229 -15.22 13.91 3.49
C ALA A 229 -16.22 14.74 4.32
N ARG A 230 -16.76 14.16 5.40
CA ARG A 230 -17.65 14.87 6.34
C ARG A 230 -16.95 16.05 7.02
N ASP A 231 -15.72 15.84 7.46
CA ASP A 231 -14.92 16.88 8.12
C ASP A 231 -14.60 18.03 7.15
N VAL A 232 -14.28 17.75 5.88
CA VAL A 232 -14.08 18.76 4.82
C VAL A 232 -15.37 19.54 4.53
N VAL A 233 -16.49 18.83 4.39
CA VAL A 233 -17.82 19.44 4.16
C VAL A 233 -18.19 20.38 5.29
N ARG A 234 -17.97 19.96 6.55
CA ARG A 234 -18.20 20.78 7.74
C ARG A 234 -17.29 22.00 7.76
N LEU A 235 -15.99 21.82 7.53
CA LEU A 235 -15.00 22.92 7.55
C LEU A 235 -15.32 23.99 6.49
N LEU A 236 -15.80 23.57 5.31
CA LEU A 236 -16.14 24.48 4.21
C LEU A 236 -17.57 25.02 4.28
N ASN A 237 -18.39 24.54 5.22
CA ASN A 237 -19.83 24.81 5.30
C ASN A 237 -20.55 24.60 3.96
N ILE A 238 -20.34 23.42 3.36
CA ILE A 238 -20.97 23.00 2.10
C ILE A 238 -21.72 21.67 2.31
N ASN A 239 -22.25 21.07 1.26
CA ASN A 239 -22.72 19.67 1.24
C ASN A 239 -21.83 18.75 0.37
N LEU A 240 -22.07 17.43 0.39
CA LEU A 240 -21.30 16.45 -0.39
C LEU A 240 -21.41 16.65 -1.92
N GLY A 241 -22.56 17.09 -2.42
CA GLY A 241 -22.76 17.40 -3.83
C GLY A 241 -21.91 18.59 -4.27
N GLU A 242 -21.76 19.59 -3.42
CA GLU A 242 -20.85 20.71 -3.65
C GLU A 242 -19.38 20.28 -3.58
N LEU A 243 -19.00 19.46 -2.59
CA LEU A 243 -17.64 18.89 -2.53
C LEU A 243 -17.28 18.16 -3.84
N HIS A 244 -18.22 17.38 -4.38
CA HIS A 244 -18.04 16.68 -5.65
C HIS A 244 -17.75 17.64 -6.82
N LYS A 245 -18.34 18.85 -6.83
CA LYS A 245 -18.05 19.87 -7.85
C LYS A 245 -16.64 20.44 -7.71
N LEU A 246 -16.05 20.41 -6.52
CA LEU A 246 -14.70 20.94 -6.23
C LEU A 246 -13.56 19.97 -6.58
N ARG A 247 -13.87 18.72 -6.94
CA ARG A 247 -12.88 17.64 -7.17
C ARG A 247 -12.07 17.78 -8.47
N LYS A 248 -12.44 18.72 -9.35
CA LYS A 248 -11.75 18.98 -10.61
C LYS A 248 -10.55 19.88 -10.38
N GLY A 249 -9.36 19.42 -10.76
CA GLY A 249 -8.13 20.20 -10.63
C GLY A 249 -7.84 20.62 -9.19
N ASP A 250 -7.38 21.85 -8.99
CA ASP A 250 -6.94 22.37 -7.69
C ASP A 250 -8.03 23.17 -6.93
N THR A 251 -9.29 23.11 -7.37
CA THR A 251 -10.38 23.95 -6.84
C THR A 251 -10.63 23.72 -5.34
N LEU A 252 -10.72 22.46 -4.89
CA LEU A 252 -10.85 22.14 -3.46
C LEU A 252 -9.68 22.73 -2.65
N CYS A 253 -8.46 22.59 -3.16
CA CYS A 253 -7.23 23.06 -2.52
C CYS A 253 -7.19 24.58 -2.39
N LYS A 254 -7.67 25.30 -3.41
CA LYS A 254 -7.82 26.75 -3.36
C LYS A 254 -8.81 27.17 -2.26
N LYS A 255 -9.94 26.47 -2.13
CA LYS A 255 -10.92 26.73 -1.06
C LYS A 255 -10.33 26.48 0.34
N LEU A 256 -9.68 25.34 0.56
CA LEU A 256 -9.06 25.01 1.84
C LEU A 256 -8.01 26.05 2.26
N ARG A 257 -7.17 26.52 1.33
CA ARG A 257 -6.17 27.57 1.62
C ARG A 257 -6.79 28.94 1.88
N GLY A 258 -7.93 29.24 1.25
CA GLY A 258 -8.65 30.50 1.45
C GLY A 258 -9.13 30.70 2.90
N LEU A 259 -9.37 29.61 3.63
CA LEU A 259 -9.75 29.65 5.05
C LEU A 259 -8.62 30.15 5.96
N ARG A 260 -7.35 30.12 5.54
CA ARG A 260 -6.21 30.58 6.36
C ARG A 260 -6.02 32.10 6.36
N ARG A 261 -6.71 32.80 5.46
CA ARG A 261 -6.57 34.26 5.28
C ARG A 261 -7.65 35.05 6.02
N LYS A 262 -8.51 34.37 6.75
CA LYS A 262 -9.53 34.93 7.63
C LYS A 262 -9.15 34.60 9.06
#